data_AF-A0A7C8Z0B9-F1
#
_entry.id   AF-A0A7C8Z0B9-F1
#
_cell.length_a   1.000
_cell.length_b   1.000
_cell.length_c   1.000
_cell.angle_alpha   90.00
_cell.angle_beta   90.00
_cell.angle_gamma   90.00
#
_symmetry.space_group_name_H-M   'P 1'
#
loop_
_entity.id
_entity.type
_entity.pdbx_description
1 polymer ?
#
loop_
_entity_poly.entity_id
_entity_poly.type
_entity_poly.pdbx_seq_one_letter_code
_entity_poly.pdbx_strand_id
1 'polypeptide(L)'
;KTLAATSSSSSIRSISKPSFLVSRPTTSFQPSSSVLSRYLSTESDVSKPKKRVEDVMPIATGHEREELEAELEGKDILEINYPVGPFGTKENPAIVKSYYDKRIVG
;
A
#
# COMPACT_ATOMS: atom_id res chain seq x y z
N LYS A 1 15.43 40.01 3.48
CA LYS A 1 14.04 39.88 2.96
C LYS A 1 13.20 39.29 4.09
N THR A 2 12.31 40.08 4.67
CA THR A 2 11.58 39.80 5.91
C THR A 2 10.35 38.93 5.64
N LEU A 3 10.11 37.93 6.49
CA LEU A 3 8.94 37.03 6.43
C LEU A 3 7.72 37.71 7.08
N ALA A 4 6.54 37.54 6.48
CA ALA A 4 5.26 37.90 7.11
C ALA A 4 4.28 36.74 6.95
N ALA A 5 3.90 36.14 8.08
CA ALA A 5 2.84 35.17 8.20
C ALA A 5 1.52 35.91 8.46
N THR A 6 0.45 35.53 7.76
CA THR A 6 -0.91 36.01 8.05
C THR A 6 -1.77 34.81 8.44
N SER A 7 -2.05 34.71 9.73
CA SER A 7 -3.08 33.87 10.32
C SER A 7 -4.45 34.48 10.05
N SER A 8 -5.34 33.73 9.40
CA SER A 8 -6.76 34.07 9.26
C SER A 8 -7.64 33.05 9.97
N SER A 9 -8.55 33.61 10.76
CA SER A 9 -9.39 32.95 11.75
C SER A 9 -10.76 32.53 11.21
N SER A 10 -11.34 31.56 11.92
CA SER A 10 -12.78 31.32 12.15
C SER A 10 -13.65 30.71 11.05
N SER A 11 -14.20 29.53 11.33
CA SER A 11 -15.64 29.40 11.65
C SER A 11 -16.00 27.95 11.93
N ILE A 12 -16.38 27.67 13.17
CA ILE A 12 -16.91 26.37 13.62
C ILE A 12 -18.36 26.29 13.14
N ARG A 13 -18.67 25.40 12.20
CA ARG A 13 -20.06 25.13 11.79
C ARG A 13 -20.65 24.10 12.75
N SER A 14 -21.64 24.51 13.53
CA SER A 14 -22.45 23.64 14.38
C SER A 14 -23.32 22.71 13.52
N ILE A 15 -23.16 21.40 13.66
CA ILE A 15 -24.07 20.40 13.09
C ILE A 15 -25.17 20.13 14.11
N SER A 16 -26.41 20.45 13.75
CA SER A 16 -27.61 20.06 14.49
C SER A 16 -27.84 18.54 14.34
N LYS A 17 -28.05 17.87 15.46
CA LYS A 17 -28.33 16.42 15.53
C LYS A 17 -29.80 16.16 15.15
N PRO A 18 -30.13 15.15 14.34
CA PRO A 18 -31.50 14.68 14.21
C PRO A 18 -31.84 13.77 15.41
N SER A 19 -32.89 14.13 16.15
CA SER A 19 -33.50 13.28 17.17
C SER A 19 -34.42 12.26 16.51
N PHE A 20 -33.94 11.03 16.31
CA PHE A 20 -34.79 9.91 15.92
C PHE A 20 -35.34 9.23 17.18
N LEU A 21 -36.63 9.43 17.47
CA LEU A 21 -37.38 8.61 18.41
C LEU A 21 -37.73 7.29 17.72
N VAL A 22 -36.98 6.23 17.99
CA VAL A 22 -37.36 4.87 17.58
C VAL A 22 -38.08 4.20 18.74
N SER A 23 -39.38 3.99 18.53
CA SER A 23 -40.26 3.23 19.41
C SER A 23 -39.83 1.76 19.47
N ARG A 24 -39.85 1.19 20.68
CA ARG A 24 -39.49 -0.18 21.02
C ARG A 24 -40.76 -1.04 21.13
N PRO A 25 -40.96 -2.05 20.27
CA PRO A 25 -41.77 -3.20 20.62
C PRO A 25 -40.90 -4.36 21.08
N THR A 26 -41.24 -4.86 22.25
CA THR A 26 -40.72 -6.08 22.88
C THR A 26 -41.23 -7.30 22.11
N THR A 27 -40.35 -8.04 21.46
CA THR A 27 -40.64 -9.41 21.04
C THR A 27 -39.42 -10.27 21.36
N SER A 28 -39.54 -11.06 22.43
CA SER A 28 -38.57 -12.08 22.80
C SER A 28 -38.71 -13.27 21.86
N PHE A 29 -38.06 -13.19 20.70
CA PHE A 29 -37.76 -14.39 19.92
C PHE A 29 -36.41 -14.90 20.43
N GLN A 30 -36.41 -16.04 21.12
CA GLN A 30 -35.18 -16.79 21.37
C GLN A 30 -34.91 -17.70 20.17
N PRO A 31 -33.96 -17.37 19.28
CA PRO A 31 -33.41 -18.36 18.38
C PRO A 31 -32.46 -19.25 19.19
N SER A 32 -32.81 -20.53 19.34
CA SER A 32 -31.85 -21.55 19.78
C SER A 32 -30.80 -21.72 18.67
N SER A 33 -29.78 -20.87 18.66
CA SER A 33 -28.65 -21.02 17.77
C SER A 33 -27.73 -22.09 18.36
N SER A 34 -27.76 -23.28 17.77
CA SER A 34 -26.66 -24.23 17.92
C SER A 34 -25.43 -23.57 17.28
N VAL A 35 -24.59 -22.98 18.11
CA VAL A 35 -23.30 -22.40 17.71
C VAL A 35 -22.35 -23.56 17.41
N LEU A 36 -22.54 -24.20 16.25
CA LEU A 36 -21.46 -24.98 15.66
C LEU A 36 -20.43 -23.96 15.19
N SER A 37 -19.57 -23.58 16.13
CA SER A 37 -18.34 -22.87 15.85
C SER A 37 -17.51 -23.78 14.95
N ARG A 38 -17.64 -23.59 13.64
CA ARG A 38 -16.68 -24.15 12.68
C ARG A 38 -15.38 -23.41 12.91
N TYR A 39 -14.57 -23.94 13.81
CA TYR A 39 -13.16 -23.57 13.94
C TYR A 39 -12.48 -23.98 12.64
N LEU A 40 -12.38 -23.05 11.69
CA LEU A 40 -11.40 -23.15 10.61
C LEU A 40 -10.06 -22.76 11.21
N SER A 41 -9.40 -23.73 11.83
CA SER A 41 -7.98 -23.64 12.17
C SER A 41 -7.20 -23.68 10.85
N THR A 42 -6.83 -22.52 10.33
CA THR A 42 -5.82 -22.43 9.28
C THR A 42 -4.47 -22.65 9.97
N GLU A 43 -3.95 -23.87 9.87
CA GLU A 43 -2.59 -24.22 10.26
C GLU A 43 -1.63 -23.35 9.45
N SER A 44 -1.02 -22.35 10.10
CA SER A 44 -0.15 -21.37 9.46
C SER A 44 1.31 -21.78 9.65
N ASP A 45 1.75 -22.86 9.02
CA ASP A 45 3.18 -23.21 9.01
C ASP A 45 3.61 -24.08 7.81
N VAL A 46 3.42 -23.59 6.58
CA VAL A 46 4.17 -24.08 5.41
C VAL A 46 4.33 -22.92 4.41
N SER A 47 5.49 -22.25 4.42
CA SER A 47 5.84 -21.07 3.59
C SER A 47 4.96 -19.83 3.85
N LYS A 48 5.57 -18.71 4.24
CA LYS A 48 4.86 -17.42 4.26
C LYS A 48 4.28 -17.21 2.86
N PRO A 49 2.95 -17.13 2.69
CA PRO A 49 2.40 -16.82 1.38
C PRO A 49 3.00 -15.46 0.97
N LYS A 50 3.50 -15.38 -0.27
CA LYS A 50 3.96 -14.11 -0.83
C LYS A 50 2.78 -13.14 -0.69
N LYS A 51 2.93 -12.14 0.19
CA LYS A 51 1.91 -11.12 0.39
C LYS A 51 1.68 -10.46 -0.95
N ARG A 52 0.43 -10.42 -1.39
CA ARG A 52 0.08 -9.69 -2.60
C ARG A 52 -0.20 -8.25 -2.24
N VAL A 53 -0.16 -7.36 -3.23
CA VAL A 53 -0.50 -5.95 -2.97
C VAL A 53 -1.94 -5.80 -2.51
N GLU A 54 -2.86 -6.64 -3.00
CA GLU A 54 -4.27 -6.61 -2.56
C GLU A 54 -4.44 -6.87 -1.05
N ASP A 55 -3.55 -7.64 -0.43
CA ASP A 55 -3.61 -7.94 1.00
C ASP A 55 -3.18 -6.73 1.86
N VAL A 56 -2.37 -5.83 1.29
CA VAL A 56 -1.83 -4.64 1.97
C VAL A 56 -2.68 -3.41 1.64
N MET A 57 -2.93 -3.17 0.36
CA MET A 57 -3.68 -2.02 -0.15
C MET A 57 -4.53 -2.42 -1.36
N PRO A 58 -5.80 -2.83 -1.16
CA PRO A 58 -6.68 -3.31 -2.23
C PRO A 58 -6.98 -2.32 -3.35
N ILE A 59 -6.89 -1.01 -3.07
CA ILE A 59 -7.22 0.06 -4.02
C ILE A 59 -5.99 0.63 -4.75
N ALA A 60 -4.80 0.04 -4.55
CA ALA A 60 -3.57 0.46 -5.23
C ALA A 60 -3.67 0.25 -6.74
N THR A 61 -3.36 1.26 -7.55
CA THR A 61 -3.36 1.17 -9.01
C THR A 61 -2.21 1.97 -9.64
N GLY A 62 -1.92 1.72 -10.92
CA GLY A 62 -0.86 2.44 -11.64
C GLY A 62 0.52 2.22 -11.01
N HIS A 63 1.33 3.28 -10.96
CA HIS A 63 2.67 3.25 -10.38
C HIS A 63 2.66 2.91 -8.88
N GLU A 64 1.61 3.28 -8.14
CA GLU A 64 1.51 2.96 -6.71
C GLU A 64 1.50 1.45 -6.47
N ARG A 65 0.81 0.69 -7.34
CA ARG A 65 0.77 -0.76 -7.26
C ARG A 65 2.09 -1.39 -7.67
N GLU A 66 2.69 -0.90 -8.76
CA GLU A 66 3.98 -1.40 -9.28
C GLU A 66 5.08 -1.28 -8.23
N GLU A 67 5.16 -0.12 -7.56
CA GLU A 67 6.10 0.14 -6.46
C GLU A 67 5.92 -0.86 -5.31
N LEU A 68 4.68 -1.04 -4.83
CA LEU A 68 4.39 -1.99 -3.75
C LEU A 68 4.66 -3.45 -4.13
N GLU A 69 4.36 -3.86 -5.37
CA GLU A 69 4.65 -5.21 -5.85
C GLU A 69 6.17 -5.48 -5.81
N ALA A 70 6.98 -4.53 -6.29
CA ALA A 70 8.42 -4.66 -6.28
C ALA A 70 9.01 -4.68 -4.87
N GLU A 71 8.53 -3.81 -3.98
CA GLU A 71 8.94 -3.80 -2.56
C GLU A 71 8.61 -5.12 -1.85
N LEU A 72 7.42 -5.69 -2.08
CA LEU A 72 7.03 -6.99 -1.53
C LEU A 72 7.88 -8.15 -2.07
N GLU A 73 8.35 -8.05 -3.31
CA GLU A 73 9.30 -8.99 -3.90
C GLU A 73 10.77 -8.72 -3.49
N GLY A 74 11.05 -7.56 -2.88
CA GLY A 74 12.40 -7.13 -2.51
C GLY A 74 13.27 -6.75 -3.71
N LYS A 75 12.64 -6.22 -4.78
CA LYS A 75 13.32 -5.77 -6.00
C LYS A 75 13.24 -4.25 -6.10
N ASP A 76 14.29 -3.62 -6.58
CA ASP A 76 14.25 -2.22 -6.98
C ASP A 76 13.89 -2.12 -8.48
N ILE A 77 12.81 -1.40 -8.79
CA ILE A 77 12.33 -1.15 -10.17
C ILE A 77 13.39 -0.34 -10.94
N LEU A 78 14.12 0.54 -10.25
CA LEU A 78 15.05 1.49 -10.84
C LEU A 78 16.51 1.06 -10.73
N GLU A 79 16.78 -0.21 -10.41
CA GLU A 79 18.11 -0.77 -10.19
C GLU A 79 19.09 -0.48 -11.35
N ILE A 80 18.59 -0.45 -12.59
CA ILE A 80 19.41 -0.19 -13.78
C ILE A 80 20.05 1.22 -13.81
N ASN A 81 19.62 2.13 -12.92
CA ASN A 81 20.14 3.49 -12.87
C ASN A 81 21.50 3.60 -12.18
N TYR A 82 21.89 2.59 -11.43
CA TYR A 82 23.12 2.58 -10.66
C TYR A 82 24.06 1.51 -11.24
N PRO A 83 24.70 1.75 -12.40
CA PRO A 83 25.66 0.80 -12.96
C PRO A 83 26.84 0.67 -11.99
N VAL A 84 27.05 -0.54 -11.50
CA VAL A 84 28.17 -0.91 -10.62
C VAL A 84 29.07 -1.90 -11.34
N GLY A 85 30.38 -1.70 -11.24
CA GLY A 85 31.36 -2.57 -11.86
C GLY A 85 32.73 -1.90 -12.00
N PRO A 86 33.76 -2.68 -12.37
CA PRO A 86 35.06 -2.11 -12.70
C PRO A 86 34.97 -1.21 -13.93
N PHE A 87 35.97 -0.35 -14.12
CA PHE A 87 36.05 0.60 -15.23
C PHE A 87 36.03 -0.05 -16.64
N GLY A 88 36.35 -1.35 -16.72
CA GLY A 88 36.41 -2.11 -17.97
C GLY A 88 37.78 -2.05 -18.64
N THR A 89 38.05 -3.05 -19.49
CA THR A 89 39.22 -3.14 -20.36
C THR A 89 38.78 -3.41 -21.81
N LYS A 90 39.72 -3.40 -22.76
CA LYS A 90 39.42 -3.66 -24.18
C LYS A 90 38.74 -5.03 -24.39
N GLU A 91 39.18 -6.03 -23.64
CA GLU A 91 38.63 -7.39 -23.72
C GLU A 91 37.37 -7.56 -22.85
N ASN A 92 37.26 -6.81 -21.75
CA ASN A 92 36.14 -6.87 -20.81
C ASN A 92 35.57 -5.47 -20.54
N PRO A 93 34.70 -4.92 -21.42
CA PRO A 93 34.20 -3.56 -21.30
C PRO A 93 33.28 -3.37 -20.08
N ALA A 94 33.12 -2.12 -19.62
CA ALA A 94 32.10 -1.77 -18.64
C ALA A 94 30.71 -1.82 -19.28
N ILE A 95 29.79 -2.59 -18.68
CA ILE A 95 28.45 -2.83 -19.22
C ILE A 95 27.44 -1.95 -18.47
N VAL A 96 26.67 -1.15 -19.22
CA VAL A 96 25.61 -0.30 -18.67
C VAL A 96 24.26 -0.75 -19.24
N LYS A 97 23.25 -0.90 -18.37
CA LYS A 97 21.90 -1.28 -18.76
C LYS A 97 21.07 -0.06 -19.16
N SER A 98 20.29 -0.19 -20.23
CA SER A 98 19.34 0.81 -20.69
C SER A 98 18.02 0.15 -21.08
N TYR A 99 16.93 0.90 -20.99
CA TYR A 99 15.63 0.47 -21.48
C TYR A 99 15.47 0.69 -23.00
N TYR A 100 16.11 1.74 -23.53
CA TYR A 100 16.12 2.09 -24.95
C TYR A 100 17.49 1.86 -25.58
N ASP A 101 17.58 2.04 -26.90
CA ASP A 101 18.81 1.87 -27.70
C ASP A 101 19.96 2.79 -27.28
N LYS A 102 19.65 3.97 -26.71
CA LYS A 102 20.64 4.98 -26.30
C LYS A 102 20.38 5.42 -24.86
N ARG A 103 21.46 5.66 -24.11
CA ARG A 103 21.44 6.18 -22.73
C ARG A 103 22.59 7.17 -22.53
N ILE A 104 22.36 8.14 -21.65
CA ILE A 104 23.35 9.12 -21.21
C ILE A 104 24.15 8.53 -20.04
N VAL A 105 25.48 8.63 -20.11
CA VAL A 105 26.43 8.17 -19.08
C VAL A 105 27.44 9.29 -18.84
N GLY A 106 27.88 9.46 -17.59
CA GLY A 106 28.84 10.48 -17.15
C GLY A 106 30.07 9.87 -16.50
#